data_AF-A0AAW4WQG4-F1
#
_entry.id   AF-A0AAW4WQG4-F1
#
_cell.length_a   1.000
_cell.length_b   1.000
_cell.length_c   1.000
_cell.angle_alpha   90.00
_cell.angle_beta   90.00
_cell.angle_gamma   90.00
#
_symmetry.space_group_name_H-M   'P 1'
#
loop_
_entity.id
_entity.type
_entity.pdbx_description
1 polymer ?
#
loop_
_entity_poly.entity_id
_entity_poly.type
_entity_poly.pdbx_seq_one_letter_code
_entity_poly.pdbx_strand_id
1 'polypeptide(L)' 'MQADQNVIKAHELAKDGIVTLIYPMSGNEAALGLNMLEHPARKQEARLAKESGEYTIAGPFELQ' A
#
# COMPACT_ATOMS: atom_id res chain seq x y z
N MET A 1 29.25 -1.78 10.58
CA MET A 1 28.46 -1.26 9.44
C MET A 1 27.01 -1.67 9.68
N GLN A 2 26.22 -0.80 10.30
CA GLN A 2 24.79 -1.02 10.58
C GLN A 2 24.09 0.32 10.38
N ALA A 3 23.49 0.51 9.21
CA ALA A 3 22.58 1.61 8.93
C ALA A 3 21.76 1.24 7.70
N ASP A 4 20.74 0.40 7.88
CA ASP A 4 19.58 0.27 6.98
C ASP A 4 18.44 -0.39 7.77
N GLN A 5 17.91 0.34 8.76
CA GLN A 5 16.80 -0.12 9.61
C GLN A 5 15.47 0.53 9.22
N ASN A 6 15.07 0.46 7.95
CA ASN A 6 13.71 0.82 7.53
C ASN A 6 12.97 -0.42 7.05
N VAL A 7 12.24 -1.07 7.98
CA VAL A 7 11.37 -2.23 7.70
C VAL A 7 10.19 -1.84 6.79
N ILE A 8 9.81 -0.56 6.79
CA ILE A 8 8.75 0.01 5.95
C ILE A 8 9.40 0.74 4.78
N LYS A 9 9.02 0.36 3.55
CA LYS A 9 9.56 0.96 2.31
C LYS A 9 8.76 2.15 1.80
N ALA A 10 7.45 2.17 2.07
CA ALA A 10 6.56 3.23 1.62
C ALA A 10 5.34 3.40 2.55
N HIS A 11 4.83 4.62 2.62
CA HIS A 11 3.51 4.95 3.15
C HIS A 11 2.64 5.48 2.00
N GLU A 12 1.49 4.87 1.82
CA GLU A 12 0.54 5.18 0.74
C GLU A 12 -0.77 5.71 1.34
N LEU A 13 -1.31 6.80 0.79
CA LEU A 13 -2.66 7.27 1.11
C LEU A 13 -3.58 7.06 -0.09
N ALA A 14 -4.57 6.20 0.09
CA ALA A 14 -5.44 5.71 -0.98
C ALA A 14 -6.89 6.21 -0.85
N LYS A 15 -7.13 7.50 -1.12
CA LYS A 15 -8.50 8.05 -1.09
C LYS A 15 -9.36 7.34 -2.14
N ASP A 16 -10.57 6.94 -1.75
CA ASP A 16 -11.50 6.16 -2.59
C ASP A 16 -10.88 4.84 -3.10
N GLY A 17 -9.86 4.33 -2.41
CA GLY A 17 -9.11 3.13 -2.78
C GLY A 17 -7.98 3.38 -3.77
N ILE A 18 -7.80 4.61 -4.27
CA ILE A 18 -6.76 4.95 -5.25
C ILE A 18 -5.62 5.67 -4.55
N VAL A 19 -4.39 5.15 -4.69
CA VAL A 19 -3.18 5.79 -4.13
C VAL A 19 -2.98 7.16 -4.77
N THR A 20 -3.09 8.21 -3.98
CA THR A 20 -2.96 9.62 -4.43
C THR A 20 -1.73 10.31 -3.85
N LEU A 21 -1.19 9.78 -2.74
CA LEU A 21 0.02 10.26 -2.11
C LEU A 21 0.86 9.08 -1.69
N ILE A 22 2.18 9.21 -1.85
CA ILE A 22 3.15 8.21 -1.44
C ILE A 22 4.41 8.87 -0.89
N TYR A 23 4.99 8.25 0.14
CA TYR A 23 6.24 8.68 0.75
C TYR A 23 7.15 7.49 1.11
N PRO A 24 8.44 7.51 0.77
CA PRO A 24 9.07 8.48 -0.14
C PRO A 24 8.58 8.26 -1.57
N MET A 25 8.50 9.35 -2.36
CA MET A 25 8.16 9.25 -3.79
C MET A 25 9.23 8.48 -4.54
N SER A 26 10.51 8.83 -4.31
CA SER A 26 11.66 8.23 -4.97
C SER A 26 11.69 6.71 -4.78
N GLY A 27 11.54 5.97 -5.87
CA GLY A 27 11.58 4.50 -5.89
C GLY A 27 10.25 3.82 -5.58
N ASN A 28 9.15 4.56 -5.40
CA ASN A 28 7.81 4.01 -5.21
C ASN A 28 6.77 4.63 -6.17
N GLU A 29 7.20 5.36 -7.20
CA GLU A 29 6.32 6.11 -8.11
C GLU A 29 5.26 5.23 -8.78
N ALA A 30 5.58 3.94 -9.02
CA ALA A 30 4.70 2.97 -9.67
C ALA A 30 3.42 2.67 -8.87
N ALA A 31 3.41 2.94 -7.55
CA ALA A 31 2.21 2.76 -6.73
C ALA A 31 1.19 3.89 -6.90
N LEU A 32 1.56 5.07 -7.44
CA LEU A 32 0.61 6.15 -7.68
C LEU A 32 -0.47 5.74 -8.68
N GLY A 33 -1.73 6.04 -8.37
CA GLY A 33 -2.87 5.67 -9.20
C GLY A 33 -3.31 4.21 -9.06
N LEU A 34 -2.60 3.39 -8.28
CA LEU A 34 -3.01 2.02 -8.00
C LEU A 34 -4.35 2.01 -7.26
N ASN A 35 -5.34 1.29 -7.80
CA ASN A 35 -6.62 1.08 -7.15
C ASN A 35 -6.60 -0.20 -6.31
N MET A 36 -6.46 -0.04 -4.99
CA MET A 36 -6.38 -1.11 -4.01
C MET A 36 -7.66 -1.96 -3.93
N LEU A 37 -8.82 -1.39 -4.28
CA LEU A 37 -10.12 -2.06 -4.22
C LEU A 37 -10.42 -2.93 -5.45
N GLU A 38 -9.67 -2.72 -6.53
CA GLU A 38 -9.80 -3.44 -7.80
C GLU A 38 -8.58 -4.33 -8.10
N HIS A 39 -7.43 -4.05 -7.48
CA HIS A 39 -6.20 -4.79 -7.72
C HIS A 39 -6.36 -6.27 -7.33
N PRO A 40 -6.11 -7.25 -8.23
CA PRO A 40 -6.42 -8.66 -8.01
C PRO A 40 -5.81 -9.24 -6.72
N ALA A 41 -4.58 -8.85 -6.39
CA ALA A 41 -3.87 -9.37 -5.21
C ALA A 41 -4.17 -8.59 -3.92
N ARG A 42 -4.72 -7.37 -4.00
CA ARG A 42 -4.85 -6.46 -2.83
C ARG A 42 -6.29 -6.22 -2.41
N LYS A 43 -7.26 -6.47 -3.30
CA LYS A 43 -8.68 -6.14 -3.11
C LYS A 43 -9.34 -6.82 -1.92
N GLN A 44 -8.94 -8.04 -1.55
CA GLN A 44 -9.61 -8.77 -0.47
C GLN A 44 -9.41 -8.04 0.87
N GLU A 45 -8.16 -7.81 1.26
CA GLU A 45 -7.84 -7.19 2.54
C GLU A 45 -8.18 -5.69 2.56
N ALA A 46 -8.08 -5.01 1.41
CA ALA A 46 -8.50 -3.62 1.28
C ALA A 46 -10.03 -3.44 1.45
N ARG A 47 -10.83 -4.36 0.91
CA ARG A 47 -12.29 -4.36 1.11
C ARG A 47 -12.65 -4.70 2.55
N LEU A 48 -12.00 -5.70 3.15
CA LEU A 48 -12.21 -6.05 4.56
C LEU A 48 -11.95 -4.85 5.48
N ALA A 49 -10.82 -4.15 5.33
CA ALA A 49 -10.52 -2.96 6.12
C ALA A 49 -11.56 -1.84 5.93
N LYS A 50 -12.00 -1.62 4.69
CA LYS A 50 -13.04 -0.62 4.38
C LYS A 50 -14.38 -0.95 5.03
N GLU A 51 -14.79 -2.22 4.99
CA GLU A 51 -16.09 -2.69 5.47
C GLU A 51 -16.15 -2.82 6.99
N SER A 52 -15.05 -3.26 7.62
CA SER A 52 -14.96 -3.44 9.07
C SER A 52 -14.66 -2.15 9.82
N GLY A 53 -13.98 -1.19 9.19
CA GLY A 53 -13.41 -0.03 9.86
C GLY A 53 -12.14 -0.34 10.67
N GLU A 54 -11.63 -1.57 10.57
CA GLU A 54 -10.45 -2.06 11.28
C GLU A 54 -9.24 -2.19 10.35
N TYR A 55 -8.03 -2.21 10.92
CA TYR A 55 -6.81 -2.40 10.15
C TYR A 55 -6.64 -3.86 9.71
N THR A 56 -6.15 -4.07 8.48
CA THR A 56 -5.75 -5.39 7.94
C THR A 56 -4.27 -5.43 7.61
N ILE A 57 -3.68 -6.63 7.65
CA ILE A 57 -2.29 -6.89 7.23
C ILE A 57 -2.33 -7.98 6.17
N ALA A 58 -1.69 -7.72 5.04
CA ALA A 58 -1.76 -8.54 3.85
C ALA A 58 -0.36 -8.80 3.28
N GLY A 59 -0.11 -9.99 2.73
CA GLY A 59 1.12 -10.27 1.99
C GLY A 59 1.68 -11.69 2.18
N PRO A 60 2.88 -11.95 1.63
CA PRO A 60 3.78 -10.98 0.97
C PRO A 60 3.31 -10.55 -0.42
N PHE A 61 3.62 -9.32 -0.80
CA PHE A 61 3.48 -8.82 -2.17
C PHE A 61 4.81 -8.28 -2.65
N GLU A 62 5.11 -8.46 -3.93
CA GLU A 62 6.16 -7.68 -4.58
C GLU A 62 5.67 -6.22 -4.69
N LEU A 63 6.54 -5.29 -4.28
CA LEU A 63 6.33 -3.87 -4.54
C LEU A 63 6.67 -3.64 -6.01
N GLN A 64 5.69 -3.14 -6.77
CA GLN A 64 5.84 -2.83 -8.19
C GLN A 64 6.53 -1.50 -8.39
#